data_AF-A0A7C6GHN9-F1
#
_entry.id   AF-A0A7C6GHN9-F1
#
_cell.length_a   1.000
_cell.length_b   1.000
_cell.length_c   1.000
_cell.angle_alpha   90.00
_cell.angle_beta   90.00
_cell.angle_gamma   90.00
#
_symmetry.space_group_name_H-M   'P 1'
#
loop_
_entity.id
_entity.type
_entity.pdbx_description
1 polymer ?
#
loop_
_entity_poly.entity_id
_entity_poly.type
_entity_poly.pdbx_seq_one_letter_code
_entity_poly.pdbx_strand_id
1 'polypeptide(L)' 'MSTMAKRKKKGSRLKGWLLQFATAFGLTASVLAGFYAGYLIGRFYGGETYTGIIGALLGFVVGIVGLILITIGENKEGK' A
#
# COMPACT_ATOMS: atom_id res chain seq x y z
N MET A 1 33.90 -31.54 10.07
CA MET A 1 33.55 -30.55 11.12
C MET A 1 32.85 -29.40 10.41
N SER A 2 31.52 -29.38 10.45
CA SER A 2 30.68 -28.51 9.61
C SER A 2 30.41 -27.20 10.34
N THR A 3 31.07 -26.11 9.96
CA THR A 3 30.73 -24.76 10.44
C THR A 3 29.91 -24.02 9.39
N MET A 4 28.60 -24.20 9.55
CA MET A 4 27.52 -23.56 8.80
C MET A 4 27.42 -22.09 9.23
N ALA A 5 27.99 -21.16 8.46
CA ALA A 5 27.82 -19.73 8.67
C ALA A 5 26.42 -19.29 8.18
N LYS A 6 25.44 -19.30 9.09
CA LYS A 6 24.10 -18.71 8.92
C LYS A 6 24.21 -17.21 8.60
N ARG A 7 24.34 -16.85 7.32
CA ARG A 7 24.16 -15.47 6.86
C ARG A 7 22.68 -15.15 6.65
N LYS A 8 22.22 -14.12 7.36
CA LYS A 8 21.13 -13.18 7.01
C LYS A 8 19.74 -13.77 6.70
N LYS A 9 18.93 -13.95 7.75
CA LYS A 9 17.45 -13.94 7.67
C LYS A 9 16.83 -12.67 8.28
N LYS A 10 17.49 -11.51 8.16
CA LYS A 10 17.02 -10.23 8.76
C LYS A 10 15.95 -9.50 7.92
N GLY A 11 15.69 -9.92 6.67
CA GLY A 11 14.72 -9.26 5.78
C GLY A 11 13.25 -9.67 5.93
N SER A 12 12.97 -10.83 6.54
CA SER A 12 11.60 -11.41 6.56
C SER A 12 10.65 -10.72 7.56
N ARG A 13 11.16 -10.26 8.71
CA ARG A 13 10.31 -9.58 9.72
C ARG A 13 9.84 -8.19 9.30
N LEU A 14 10.70 -7.43 8.62
CA LEU A 14 10.33 -6.11 8.07
C LEU A 14 9.25 -6.22 7.01
N LYS A 15 9.37 -7.23 6.14
CA LYS A 15 8.39 -7.47 5.07
C LYS A 15 7.03 -7.85 5.63
N GLY A 16 6.97 -8.69 6.67
CA GLY A 16 5.73 -9.05 7.36
C GLY A 16 5.11 -7.87 8.12
N TRP A 17 5.92 -7.04 8.78
CA TRP A 17 5.44 -5.84 9.46
C TRP A 17 4.89 -4.80 8.48
N LEU A 18 5.59 -4.56 7.36
CA LEU A 18 5.09 -3.67 6.30
C LEU A 18 3.81 -4.21 5.67
N LEU A 19 3.70 -5.54 5.49
CA LEU A 19 2.47 -6.16 5.00
C LEU A 19 1.32 -5.91 5.96
N GLN A 20 1.49 -6.20 7.25
CA GLN A 20 0.45 -5.94 8.26
C GLN A 20 0.07 -4.46 8.33
N PHE A 21 1.05 -3.56 8.20
CA PHE A 21 0.80 -2.13 8.15
C PHE A 21 0.04 -1.73 6.87
N ALA A 22 0.39 -2.31 5.73
CA ALA A 22 -0.33 -2.10 4.47
C ALA A 22 -1.74 -2.71 4.51
N THR A 23 -1.95 -3.83 5.21
CA THR A 23 -3.29 -4.41 5.35
C THR A 23 -4.17 -3.59 6.29
N ALA A 24 -3.61 -3.07 7.39
CA ALA A 24 -4.34 -2.27 8.38
C ALA A 24 -4.53 -0.80 7.98
N PHE A 25 -3.53 -0.18 7.35
CA PHE A 25 -3.52 1.25 7.01
C PHE A 25 -3.35 1.53 5.52
N GLY A 26 -3.08 0.55 4.68
CA GLY A 26 -2.78 0.77 3.26
C GLY A 26 -3.96 1.35 2.48
N LEU A 27 -5.19 1.01 2.85
CA LEU A 27 -6.38 1.66 2.28
C LEU A 27 -6.38 3.15 2.62
N THR A 28 -6.26 3.50 3.91
CA THR A 28 -6.24 4.89 4.37
C THR A 28 -5.10 5.68 3.76
N ALA A 29 -3.89 5.10 3.71
CA ALA A 29 -2.72 5.72 3.09
C ALA A 29 -2.92 5.91 1.57
N SER A 30 -3.52 4.96 0.87
CA SER A 30 -3.82 5.06 -0.56
C SER A 30 -4.86 6.14 -0.85
N VAL A 31 -5.91 6.24 -0.04
CA VAL A 31 -6.93 7.29 -0.15
C VAL A 31 -6.34 8.66 0.15
N LEU A 32 -5.53 8.80 1.21
CA LEU A 32 -4.88 10.07 1.54
C LEU A 32 -3.91 10.49 0.44
N ALA A 33 -3.08 9.57 -0.06
CA ALA A 33 -2.14 9.84 -1.13
C ALA A 33 -2.87 10.25 -2.42
N GLY A 34 -3.95 9.54 -2.76
CA GLY A 34 -4.82 9.88 -3.89
C GLY A 34 -5.45 11.27 -3.75
N PHE A 35 -5.98 11.59 -2.56
CA PHE A 35 -6.54 12.90 -2.27
C PHE A 35 -5.49 14.00 -2.39
N TYR A 36 -4.31 13.81 -1.79
CA TYR A 36 -3.26 14.82 -1.78
C TYR A 36 -2.69 15.06 -3.19
N ALA A 37 -2.51 14.00 -3.97
CA ALA A 37 -2.10 14.10 -5.37
C ALA A 37 -3.17 14.80 -6.22
N GLY A 38 -4.44 14.41 -6.07
CA GLY A 38 -5.57 15.04 -6.74
C GLY A 38 -5.71 16.51 -6.39
N TYR A 39 -5.55 16.86 -5.11
CA TYR A 39 -5.62 18.22 -4.60
C TYR A 39 -4.48 19.09 -5.15
N LEU A 40 -3.25 18.57 -5.19
CA LEU A 40 -2.10 19.28 -5.80
C LEU A 40 -2.33 19.56 -7.29
N ILE A 41 -2.89 18.60 -8.02
CA ILE A 41 -3.20 18.76 -9.44
C ILE A 41 -4.33 19.78 -9.62
N GLY A 42 -5.35 19.72 -8.76
CA GLY A 42 -6.47 20.66 -8.73
C GLY A 42 -6.12 22.11 -8.48
N ARG A 43 -5.07 22.34 -7.70
CA ARG A 43 -4.56 23.66 -7.39
C ARG A 43 -4.12 24.45 -8.62
N PHE A 44 -3.72 23.77 -9.68
CA PHE A 44 -3.40 24.43 -10.95
C PHE A 44 -4.63 24.87 -11.75
N TYR A 45 -5.80 24.26 -11.51
CA TYR A 45 -7.03 24.46 -12.28
C TYR A 45 -8.15 25.16 -11.48
N GLY A 46 -7.89 25.57 -10.23
CA GLY A 46 -8.89 26.21 -9.35
C GLY A 46 -9.98 25.27 -8.82
N GLY A 47 -9.84 23.96 -9.03
CA GLY A 47 -10.79 22.90 -8.64
C GLY A 47 -10.25 21.96 -7.57
N GLU A 48 -9.49 22.52 -6.62
CA GLU A 48 -8.69 21.82 -5.60
C GLU A 48 -9.47 20.71 -4.88
N THR A 49 -10.66 21.01 -4.37
CA THR A 49 -11.45 20.06 -3.59
C THR A 49 -12.04 18.96 -4.47
N TYR A 50 -12.49 19.31 -5.68
CA TYR A 50 -13.17 18.36 -6.57
C TYR A 50 -12.20 17.32 -7.13
N THR A 51 -11.04 17.78 -7.58
CA THR A 51 -9.93 16.93 -8.05
C THR A 51 -9.29 16.14 -6.91
N GLY A 52 -9.22 16.70 -5.70
CA GLY A 52 -8.86 15.96 -4.49
C GLY A 52 -9.82 14.80 -4.22
N ILE A 53 -11.13 15.02 -4.27
CA ILE A 53 -12.14 13.96 -4.09
C ILE A 53 -12.02 12.89 -5.18
N ILE A 54 -11.85 13.28 -6.45
CA ILE A 54 -11.63 12.33 -7.55
C ILE A 54 -10.36 11.51 -7.30
N GLY A 55 -9.27 12.17 -6.88
CA GLY A 55 -8.02 11.50 -6.52
C GLY A 55 -8.20 10.53 -5.35
N ALA A 56 -9.00 10.87 -4.34
CA ALA A 56 -9.32 10.00 -3.21
C ALA A 56 -10.10 8.76 -3.65
N LEU A 57 -11.08 8.93 -4.56
CA LEU A 57 -11.85 7.82 -5.13
C LEU A 57 -10.96 6.88 -5.94
N LEU A 58 -10.07 7.41 -6.77
CA LEU A 58 -9.09 6.60 -7.50
C LEU A 58 -8.14 5.87 -6.53
N GLY A 59 -7.64 6.57 -5.52
CA GLY A 59 -6.80 6.01 -4.45
C GLY A 59 -7.50 4.90 -3.67
N PHE A 60 -8.81 5.02 -3.43
CA PHE A 60 -9.63 3.99 -2.80
C PHE A 60 -9.71 2.72 -3.66
N VAL A 61 -10.02 2.87 -4.96
CA VAL A 61 -10.10 1.74 -5.90
C VAL A 61 -8.75 1.00 -5.97
N VAL A 62 -7.65 1.75 -6.12
CA VAL A 62 -6.29 1.18 -6.13
C VAL A 62 -5.97 0.48 -4.80
N GLY A 63 -6.35 1.09 -3.68
CA GLY A 63 -6.15 0.51 -2.34
C GLY A 63 -6.88 -0.82 -2.16
N ILE A 64 -8.14 -0.92 -2.59
CA ILE A 64 -8.91 -2.17 -2.55
C ILE A 64 -8.27 -3.23 -3.45
N VAL A 65 -7.93 -2.89 -4.70
CA VAL A 65 -7.29 -3.83 -5.63
C VAL A 65 -5.98 -4.35 -5.05
N GLY A 66 -5.17 -3.47 -4.44
CA GLY A 66 -3.94 -3.85 -3.74
C GLY A 66 -4.17 -4.82 -2.59
N LEU A 67 -5.17 -4.56 -1.74
CA LEU A 67 -5.53 -5.45 -0.63
C LEU A 67 -6.01 -6.83 -1.12
N ILE A 68 -6.83 -6.86 -2.17
CA ILE A 68 -7.31 -8.11 -2.78
C ILE A 68 -6.13 -8.93 -3.31
N LEU A 69 -5.18 -8.29 -4.02
CA LEU A 69 -3.99 -8.95 -4.53
C LEU A 69 -3.09 -9.49 -3.42
N ILE A 70 -2.89 -8.74 -2.34
CA ILE A 70 -2.13 -9.19 -1.16
C ILE A 70 -2.82 -10.40 -0.53
N THR A 71 -4.14 -10.34 -0.36
CA THR A 71 -4.95 -11.43 0.23
C THR A 71 -4.88 -12.70 -0.61
N ILE A 72 -4.98 -12.58 -1.94
CA ILE A 72 -4.84 -13.72 -2.86
C ILE A 72 -3.41 -14.27 -2.85
N GLY A 73 -2.40 -13.40 -2.74
CA GLY A 73 -1.00 -13.79 -2.63
C GLY A 73 -0.70 -14.59 -1.36
N GLU A 74 -1.15 -14.10 -0.19
CA GLU A 74 -1.02 -14.84 1.08
C GLU A 74 -1.74 -16.19 1.04
N ASN A 75 -2.91 -16.27 0.41
CA ASN A 75 -3.67 -17.52 0.30
C ASN A 75 -3.00 -18.56 -0.63
N LYS A 76 -2.12 -18.14 -1.54
CA LYS A 76 -1.35 -19.03 -2.42
C LYS A 76 -0.03 -19.52 -1.80
N GLU A 77 0.59 -18.74 -0.91
CA GLU A 77 1.82 -19.16 -0.20
C GLU A 77 1.54 -20.07 1.02
N GLY A 78 0.28 -20.24 1.41
CA GLY A 78 -0.16 -21.08 2.54
C GLY A 78 -0.52 -22.55 2.22
N LYS A 79 -0.26 -23.04 1.00
CA LYS A 79 -0.39 -24.47 0.61
C LYS A 79 0.97 -25.04 0.24
#